data_AF-A0A5C7QLN3-F1
#
_entry.id   AF-A0A5C7QLN3-F1
#
_cell.length_a   1.000
_cell.length_b   1.000
_cell.length_c   1.000
_cell.angle_alpha   90.00
_cell.angle_beta   90.00
_cell.angle_gamma   90.00
#
_symmetry.space_group_name_H-M   'P 1'
#
loop_
_entity.id
_entity.type
_entity.pdbx_description
1 polymer ?
#
loop_
_entity_poly.entity_id
_entity_poly.type
_entity_poly.pdbx_seq_one_letter_code
_entity_poly.pdbx_strand_id
1 'polypeptide(L)'
;MTTRYSVVWYSVMWAVCALSLGSAAVAADNEPWLDQHLQANFQMPKGAISPTELESIRNYGEVLFKARFTREEGAGRPKATQAIIPTKRKRVSEFTFSRTAGLDAAACAGCHNEPKIGGSGDFTANVFVSEGFVNADFDSLDPQFSNERNTNHLFGAGLVELLAREMTSDLHSIRTQALSDARHSKQPVKAELLSKGVSYGFITAQPDGVVDLSAIQGIDTDLIIRPFSQKGVFASLRQFTVNAMNQHHGMQAMERFGERWTGEADFDEDGIKNEMNAADISALVAWQASLAPPLQKQPEDLKWQQADADGAKLFQKIQCASCHIPSLPLKSLTFTDPGLW
;
A
#
# COMPACT_ATOMS: atom_id res chain seq x y z
N MET A 1 50.43 -88.94 -27.16
CA MET A 1 49.74 -88.31 -28.30
C MET A 1 48.95 -87.12 -27.78
N THR A 2 49.56 -85.95 -27.89
CA THR A 2 49.09 -84.65 -27.41
C THR A 2 48.29 -83.95 -28.51
N THR A 3 46.99 -83.79 -28.33
CA THR A 3 46.13 -83.07 -29.28
C THR A 3 46.01 -81.62 -28.86
N ARG A 4 46.53 -80.73 -29.71
CA ARG A 4 46.46 -79.28 -29.61
C ARG A 4 45.03 -78.80 -29.89
N TYR A 5 44.51 -77.89 -29.07
CA TYR A 5 43.37 -77.05 -29.46
C TYR A 5 43.77 -75.59 -29.36
N SER A 6 43.51 -74.90 -30.47
CA SER A 6 43.95 -73.55 -30.79
C SER A 6 43.19 -72.48 -30.03
N VAL A 7 43.93 -71.46 -29.61
CA VAL A 7 43.45 -70.22 -29.01
C VAL A 7 42.88 -69.32 -30.12
N VAL A 8 41.64 -68.85 -29.96
CA VAL A 8 41.07 -67.75 -30.75
C VAL A 8 40.83 -66.58 -29.80
N TRP A 9 41.60 -65.51 -29.99
CA TRP A 9 41.44 -64.25 -29.28
C TRP A 9 40.33 -63.44 -29.95
N TYR A 10 39.22 -63.20 -29.26
CA TYR A 10 38.25 -62.17 -29.64
C TYR A 10 38.50 -60.91 -28.81
N SER A 11 39.01 -59.88 -29.47
CA SER A 11 39.18 -58.54 -28.93
C SER A 11 37.81 -57.88 -28.76
N VAL A 12 37.25 -57.89 -27.54
CA VAL A 12 36.03 -57.12 -27.21
C VAL A 12 36.46 -55.71 -26.82
N MET A 13 36.27 -54.78 -27.75
CA MET A 13 36.48 -53.35 -27.55
C MET A 13 35.31 -52.81 -26.72
N TRP A 14 35.54 -52.56 -25.43
CA TRP A 14 34.55 -51.92 -24.56
C TRP A 14 34.49 -50.43 -24.88
N ALA A 15 33.46 -50.01 -25.61
CA ALA A 15 33.10 -48.61 -25.74
C ALA A 15 32.54 -48.11 -24.40
N VAL A 16 33.30 -47.27 -23.70
CA VAL A 16 32.81 -46.53 -22.54
C VAL A 16 31.86 -45.44 -23.06
N CYS A 17 30.55 -45.72 -23.03
CA CYS A 17 29.54 -44.69 -23.16
C CYS A 17 29.59 -43.80 -21.91
N ALA A 18 30.21 -42.63 -22.02
CA ALA A 18 30.04 -41.56 -21.05
C ALA A 18 28.59 -41.08 -21.12
N LEU A 19 27.75 -41.53 -20.18
CA LEU A 19 26.43 -40.96 -19.93
C LEU A 19 26.63 -39.54 -19.39
N SER A 20 26.54 -38.55 -20.27
CA SER A 20 26.31 -37.17 -19.88
C SER A 20 24.91 -37.08 -19.28
N LEU A 21 24.83 -37.22 -17.96
CA LEU A 21 23.67 -36.79 -17.18
C LEU A 21 23.56 -35.28 -17.34
N GLY A 22 22.80 -34.86 -18.35
CA GLY A 22 22.31 -33.50 -18.42
C GLY A 22 21.39 -33.29 -17.23
N SER A 23 21.84 -32.49 -16.26
CA SER A 23 20.98 -31.96 -15.21
C SER A 23 19.96 -31.04 -15.86
N ALA A 24 18.86 -31.62 -16.36
CA ALA A 24 17.65 -30.86 -16.57
C ALA A 24 17.26 -30.33 -15.18
N ALA A 25 17.34 -29.01 -15.00
CA ALA A 25 16.73 -28.36 -13.85
C ALA A 25 15.25 -28.71 -13.90
N VAL A 26 14.85 -29.66 -13.05
CA VAL A 26 13.44 -29.93 -12.79
C VAL A 26 12.96 -28.67 -12.10
N ALA A 27 12.19 -27.84 -12.81
CA ALA A 27 11.33 -26.88 -12.13
C ALA A 27 10.49 -27.72 -11.19
N ALA A 28 10.64 -27.52 -9.88
CA ALA A 28 9.74 -28.12 -8.93
C ALA A 28 8.37 -27.54 -9.26
N ASP A 29 7.53 -28.33 -9.95
CA ASP A 29 6.11 -28.03 -10.04
C ASP A 29 5.63 -27.98 -8.58
N ASN A 30 5.27 -26.79 -8.12
CA ASN A 30 4.69 -26.63 -6.79
C ASN A 30 3.49 -27.57 -6.68
N GLU A 31 3.30 -28.14 -5.50
CA GLU A 31 2.16 -29.02 -5.25
C GLU A 31 0.85 -28.32 -5.64
N PRO A 32 -0.14 -29.00 -6.23
CA PRO A 32 -1.35 -28.37 -6.79
C PRO A 32 -2.21 -27.57 -5.79
N TRP A 33 -1.93 -27.68 -4.49
CA TRP A 33 -2.61 -26.94 -3.41
C TRP A 33 -1.77 -25.78 -2.84
N LEU A 34 -0.51 -25.64 -3.26
CA LEU A 34 0.34 -24.49 -2.95
C LEU A 34 0.03 -23.38 -3.96
N ASP A 35 -0.95 -22.54 -3.63
CA ASP A 35 -1.21 -21.30 -4.36
C ASP A 35 -0.02 -20.36 -4.16
N GLN A 36 0.83 -20.23 -5.18
CA GLN A 36 1.87 -19.21 -5.23
C GLN A 36 1.30 -17.96 -5.93
N HIS A 37 1.09 -16.90 -5.15
CA HIS A 37 0.47 -15.67 -5.62
C HIS A 37 1.51 -14.68 -6.16
N LEU A 38 2.71 -14.69 -5.57
CA LEU A 38 3.81 -13.80 -5.94
C LEU A 38 4.50 -14.28 -7.22
N GLN A 39 4.67 -13.35 -8.17
CA GLN A 39 5.30 -13.61 -9.45
C GLN A 39 6.71 -13.02 -9.48
N ALA A 40 7.73 -13.86 -9.26
CA ALA A 40 9.14 -13.44 -9.24
C ALA A 40 9.60 -12.74 -10.53
N ASN A 41 8.96 -13.03 -11.67
CA ASN A 41 9.32 -12.48 -12.99
C ASN A 41 8.40 -11.36 -13.45
N PHE A 42 7.46 -10.88 -12.62
CA PHE A 42 6.59 -9.77 -13.00
C PHE A 42 7.40 -8.46 -13.07
N GLN A 43 7.40 -7.82 -14.24
CA GLN A 43 8.16 -6.60 -14.47
C GLN A 43 7.22 -5.41 -14.67
N MET A 44 7.48 -4.34 -13.92
CA MET A 44 6.81 -3.07 -14.15
C MET A 44 7.37 -2.38 -15.40
N PRO A 45 6.51 -1.94 -16.34
CA PRO A 45 6.95 -1.09 -17.44
C PRO A 45 7.49 0.24 -16.91
N LYS A 46 8.41 0.86 -17.66
CA LYS A 46 8.98 2.17 -17.32
C LYS A 46 8.27 3.29 -18.07
N GLY A 47 7.93 4.35 -17.35
CA GLY A 47 7.33 5.56 -17.92
C GLY A 47 5.81 5.44 -18.10
N ALA A 48 5.28 6.09 -19.15
CA ALA A 48 3.85 6.07 -19.43
C ALA A 48 3.43 4.68 -19.93
N ILE A 49 2.38 4.13 -19.32
CA ILE A 49 1.86 2.81 -19.62
C ILE A 49 0.67 2.89 -20.57
N SER A 50 0.57 1.94 -21.49
CA SER A 50 -0.59 1.74 -22.35
C SER A 50 -1.79 1.17 -21.57
N PRO A 51 -3.03 1.29 -22.10
CA PRO A 51 -4.21 0.69 -21.47
C PRO A 51 -4.08 -0.83 -21.24
N THR A 52 -3.46 -1.55 -22.18
CA THR A 52 -3.24 -3.00 -22.08
C THR A 52 -2.22 -3.37 -21.01
N GLU A 53 -1.16 -2.58 -20.87
CA GLU A 53 -0.18 -2.78 -19.79
C GLU A 53 -0.82 -2.49 -18.43
N LEU A 54 -1.61 -1.41 -18.33
CA LEU A 54 -2.36 -1.10 -17.12
C LEU A 54 -3.32 -2.24 -16.73
N GLU A 55 -4.03 -2.82 -17.70
CA GLU A 55 -4.92 -3.95 -17.43
C GLU A 55 -4.14 -5.16 -16.89
N SER A 56 -2.99 -5.50 -17.49
CA SER A 56 -2.11 -6.58 -17.00
C SER A 56 -1.66 -6.33 -15.54
N ILE A 57 -1.19 -5.12 -15.24
CA ILE A 57 -0.75 -4.72 -13.90
C ILE A 57 -1.92 -4.78 -12.90
N ARG A 58 -3.10 -4.28 -13.29
CA ARG A 58 -4.30 -4.32 -12.46
C ARG A 58 -4.76 -5.74 -12.18
N ASN A 59 -4.69 -6.64 -13.17
CA ASN A 59 -5.04 -8.04 -13.01
C ASN A 59 -4.12 -8.73 -12.01
N TYR A 60 -2.81 -8.47 -12.08
CA TYR A 60 -1.87 -8.98 -11.09
C TYR A 60 -2.12 -8.39 -9.69
N GLY A 61 -2.38 -7.08 -9.61
CA GLY A 61 -2.76 -6.42 -8.36
C GLY A 61 -4.04 -6.99 -7.75
N GLU A 62 -5.02 -7.35 -8.58
CA GLU A 62 -6.24 -8.02 -8.15
C GLU A 62 -5.99 -9.43 -7.59
N VAL A 63 -5.07 -10.18 -8.20
CA VAL A 63 -4.62 -11.48 -7.69
C VAL A 63 -4.00 -11.30 -6.31
N LEU A 64 -3.07 -10.36 -6.14
CA LEU A 64 -2.44 -10.07 -4.84
C LEU A 64 -3.45 -9.56 -3.81
N PHE A 65 -4.47 -8.80 -4.21
CA PHE A 65 -5.50 -8.31 -3.30
C PHE A 65 -6.40 -9.43 -2.76
N LYS A 66 -6.61 -10.48 -3.56
CA LYS A 66 -7.35 -11.70 -3.17
C LYS A 66 -6.47 -12.75 -2.51
N ALA A 67 -5.14 -12.62 -2.65
CA ALA A 67 -4.17 -13.62 -2.21
C ALA A 67 -4.30 -13.89 -0.72
N ARG A 68 -4.44 -15.17 -0.38
CA ARG A 68 -4.36 -15.65 1.00
C ARG A 68 -2.93 -16.08 1.24
N PHE A 69 -2.07 -15.11 1.56
CA PHE A 69 -0.64 -15.35 1.71
C PHE A 69 -0.37 -16.46 2.73
N THR A 70 0.48 -17.38 2.34
CA THR A 70 0.85 -18.55 3.15
C THR A 70 2.15 -18.30 3.91
N ARG A 71 2.49 -19.19 4.85
CA ARG A 71 3.78 -19.11 5.56
C ARG A 71 4.94 -19.33 4.59
N GLU A 72 4.72 -20.15 3.57
CA GLU A 72 5.67 -20.44 2.50
C GLU A 72 5.93 -19.20 1.61
N GLU A 73 5.03 -18.22 1.64
CA GLU A 73 5.18 -16.92 0.96
C GLU A 73 5.72 -15.80 1.88
N GLY A 74 5.86 -16.05 3.19
CA GLY A 74 6.36 -15.08 4.17
C GLY A 74 5.31 -14.55 5.16
N ALA A 75 4.07 -15.06 5.12
CA ALA A 75 3.01 -14.51 5.96
C ALA A 75 3.21 -14.86 7.44
N GLY A 76 3.33 -13.84 8.29
CA GLY A 76 3.07 -13.98 9.72
C GLY A 76 3.99 -13.21 10.63
N ARG A 77 5.11 -12.67 10.12
CA ARG A 77 6.08 -11.83 10.85
C ARG A 77 6.47 -12.30 12.26
N PRO A 78 6.97 -13.53 12.45
CA PRO A 78 7.17 -14.12 13.77
C PRO A 78 8.15 -13.34 14.66
N LYS A 79 9.15 -12.66 14.11
CA LYS A 79 10.09 -11.79 14.87
C LYS A 79 9.97 -10.30 14.58
N ALA A 80 9.03 -9.84 13.75
CA ALA A 80 8.81 -8.41 13.54
C ALA A 80 7.48 -7.95 14.12
N THR A 81 7.43 -6.69 14.51
CA THR A 81 6.21 -6.05 15.02
C THR A 81 5.39 -5.44 13.88
N GLN A 82 4.20 -4.95 14.18
CA GLN A 82 3.32 -4.22 13.26
C GLN A 82 3.77 -2.76 12.99
N ALA A 83 4.92 -2.33 13.52
CA ALA A 83 5.38 -0.95 13.43
C ALA A 83 5.72 -0.52 12.00
N ILE A 84 5.47 0.77 11.73
CA ILE A 84 5.89 1.43 10.47
C ILE A 84 7.42 1.41 10.36
N ILE A 85 8.14 1.63 11.46
CA ILE A 85 9.59 1.53 11.52
C ILE A 85 9.92 0.06 11.79
N PRO A 86 10.73 -0.61 10.94
CA PRO A 86 11.14 -2.00 11.17
C PRO A 86 11.64 -2.20 12.59
N THR A 87 10.89 -2.96 13.37
CA THR A 87 11.16 -3.19 14.80
C THR A 87 10.98 -4.66 15.10
N LYS A 88 12.05 -5.29 15.62
CA LYS A 88 12.05 -6.69 16.07
C LYS A 88 11.22 -6.85 17.34
N ARG A 89 10.54 -7.99 17.46
CA ARG A 89 9.89 -8.43 18.70
C ARG A 89 10.95 -8.91 19.69
N LYS A 90 10.73 -8.62 20.97
CA LYS A 90 11.56 -9.14 22.06
C LYS A 90 11.35 -10.65 22.30
N ARG A 91 10.15 -11.16 21.99
CA ARG A 91 9.74 -12.56 22.16
C ARG A 91 8.89 -12.97 20.96
N VAL A 92 9.00 -14.23 20.55
CA VAL A 92 8.12 -14.81 19.52
C VAL A 92 6.72 -14.86 20.10
N SER A 93 5.71 -14.50 19.31
CA SER A 93 4.31 -14.64 19.72
C SER A 93 4.00 -16.11 19.96
N GLU A 94 3.29 -16.42 21.05
CA GLU A 94 2.72 -17.76 21.26
C GLU A 94 1.67 -18.07 20.17
N PHE A 95 0.96 -17.04 19.69
CA PHE A 95 -0.06 -17.14 18.65
C PHE A 95 0.30 -16.24 17.45
N THR A 96 0.77 -16.84 16.34
CA THR A 96 1.15 -16.08 15.13
C THR A 96 -0.03 -15.27 14.58
N PHE A 97 -1.22 -15.89 14.48
CA PHE A 97 -2.44 -15.29 13.93
C PHE A 97 -3.39 -14.79 15.03
N SER A 98 -2.87 -13.96 15.93
CA SER A 98 -3.71 -13.28 16.92
C SER A 98 -4.27 -11.97 16.36
N ARG A 99 -5.56 -11.97 16.02
CA ARG A 99 -6.29 -10.81 15.45
C ARG A 99 -6.12 -9.53 16.26
N THR A 100 -5.94 -9.63 17.57
CA THR A 100 -5.83 -8.49 18.49
C THR A 100 -4.56 -7.66 18.31
N ALA A 101 -3.48 -8.27 17.81
CA ALA A 101 -2.19 -7.62 17.55
C ALA A 101 -1.88 -7.49 16.04
N GLY A 102 -2.93 -7.56 15.21
CA GLY A 102 -2.83 -7.61 13.75
C GLY A 102 -3.07 -9.01 13.19
N LEU A 103 -2.51 -9.30 12.01
CA LEU A 103 -2.97 -10.39 11.15
C LEU A 103 -4.50 -10.51 11.11
N ASP A 104 -5.15 -9.41 10.76
CA ASP A 104 -6.61 -9.26 10.82
C ASP A 104 -7.32 -10.15 9.79
N ALA A 105 -6.69 -10.41 8.64
CA ALA A 105 -7.21 -11.26 7.59
C ALA A 105 -6.08 -11.87 6.75
N ALA A 106 -6.36 -13.05 6.17
CA ALA A 106 -5.41 -13.71 5.26
C ALA A 106 -5.26 -12.98 3.91
N ALA A 107 -6.23 -12.15 3.52
CA ALA A 107 -6.25 -11.40 2.26
C ALA A 107 -6.90 -10.02 2.45
N CYS A 108 -6.53 -9.02 1.65
CA CYS A 108 -7.20 -7.71 1.67
C CYS A 108 -8.70 -7.85 1.39
N ALA A 109 -9.07 -8.72 0.44
CA ALA A 109 -10.46 -9.07 0.13
C ALA A 109 -11.21 -9.79 1.27
N GLY A 110 -10.54 -10.18 2.35
CA GLY A 110 -11.18 -10.69 3.57
C GLY A 110 -11.94 -9.61 4.34
N CYS A 111 -11.46 -8.36 4.30
CA CYS A 111 -12.10 -7.22 4.96
C CYS A 111 -12.68 -6.20 3.97
N HIS A 112 -12.11 -6.07 2.78
CA HIS A 112 -12.55 -5.09 1.77
C HIS A 112 -13.42 -5.75 0.70
N ASN A 113 -14.67 -6.11 1.02
CA ASN A 113 -15.47 -6.98 0.15
C ASN A 113 -16.95 -6.63 -0.03
N GLU A 114 -17.52 -5.69 0.74
CA GLU A 114 -18.94 -5.36 0.63
C GLU A 114 -19.17 -4.02 -0.12
N PRO A 115 -20.01 -3.98 -1.16
CA PRO A 115 -20.77 -5.09 -1.77
C PRO A 115 -19.98 -5.87 -2.84
N LYS A 116 -18.72 -5.49 -3.08
CA LYS A 116 -17.78 -6.14 -3.99
C LYS A 116 -16.36 -5.92 -3.50
N ILE A 117 -15.41 -6.69 -4.02
CA ILE A 117 -13.98 -6.57 -3.71
C ILE A 117 -13.51 -5.11 -3.88
N GLY A 118 -12.81 -4.59 -2.87
CA GLY A 118 -12.46 -3.18 -2.72
C GLY A 118 -13.48 -2.37 -1.92
N GLY A 119 -14.56 -3.00 -1.47
CA GLY A 119 -15.60 -2.42 -0.64
C GLY A 119 -15.21 -2.22 0.82
N SER A 120 -16.18 -1.85 1.64
CA SER A 120 -16.00 -1.81 3.10
C SER A 120 -16.14 -3.23 3.69
N GLY A 121 -15.81 -3.36 4.96
CA GLY A 121 -16.09 -4.57 5.74
C GLY A 121 -17.36 -4.44 6.55
N ASP A 122 -17.92 -5.58 6.96
CA ASP A 122 -18.89 -5.63 8.05
C ASP A 122 -18.20 -5.36 9.41
N PHE A 123 -18.98 -5.12 10.46
CA PHE A 123 -18.49 -4.97 11.83
C PHE A 123 -17.50 -6.07 12.24
N THR A 124 -17.76 -7.31 11.80
CA THR A 124 -16.88 -8.45 12.09
C THR A 124 -15.51 -8.38 11.42
N ALA A 125 -15.27 -7.45 10.50
CA ALA A 125 -14.00 -7.18 9.83
C ALA A 125 -13.23 -5.97 10.40
N ASN A 126 -13.79 -5.30 11.42
CA ASN A 126 -13.13 -4.18 12.10
C ASN A 126 -11.72 -4.54 12.60
N VAL A 127 -10.82 -3.58 12.52
CA VAL A 127 -9.44 -3.71 12.99
C VAL A 127 -9.26 -2.99 14.32
N PHE A 128 -8.47 -3.56 15.23
CA PHE A 128 -8.11 -2.92 16.49
C PHE A 128 -6.74 -2.26 16.35
N VAL A 129 -6.73 -0.93 16.20
CA VAL A 129 -5.49 -0.16 16.03
C VAL A 129 -5.02 0.33 17.40
N SER A 130 -3.80 -0.05 17.79
CA SER A 130 -3.27 0.18 19.14
C SER A 130 -2.19 1.26 19.22
N GLU A 131 -2.10 1.93 20.37
CA GLU A 131 -0.92 2.70 20.76
C GLU A 131 0.18 1.75 21.23
N GLY A 132 1.31 1.73 20.52
CA GLY A 132 2.45 0.90 20.88
C GLY A 132 2.66 -0.30 19.96
N PHE A 133 2.82 -0.02 18.66
CA PHE A 133 3.20 -0.98 17.62
C PHE A 133 4.47 -1.80 17.92
N VAL A 134 5.19 -1.51 19.01
CA VAL A 134 6.41 -2.22 19.44
C VAL A 134 6.11 -3.42 20.35
N ASN A 135 4.91 -3.50 20.94
CA ASN A 135 4.53 -4.59 21.83
C ASN A 135 3.70 -5.63 21.07
N ALA A 136 4.06 -6.90 21.27
CA ALA A 136 3.44 -8.05 20.64
C ALA A 136 2.15 -8.50 21.34
N ASP A 137 2.09 -8.36 22.67
CA ASP A 137 0.98 -8.82 23.51
C ASP A 137 0.46 -7.62 24.32
N PHE A 138 -0.75 -7.17 23.99
CA PHE A 138 -1.49 -6.17 24.76
C PHE A 138 -2.99 -6.46 24.64
N ASP A 139 -3.78 -5.96 25.59
CA ASP A 139 -5.23 -6.08 25.54
C ASP A 139 -5.78 -5.12 24.48
N SER A 140 -6.07 -5.65 23.28
CA SER A 140 -6.59 -4.85 22.17
C SER A 140 -8.08 -4.54 22.28
N LEU A 141 -8.77 -5.05 23.31
CA LEU A 141 -10.18 -4.74 23.55
C LEU A 141 -10.33 -3.62 24.58
N ASP A 142 -9.26 -3.29 25.31
CA ASP A 142 -9.23 -2.15 26.21
C ASP A 142 -9.15 -0.84 25.41
N PRO A 143 -10.19 0.02 25.46
CA PRO A 143 -10.21 1.28 24.73
C PRO A 143 -9.15 2.29 25.22
N GLN A 144 -8.47 2.02 26.34
CA GLN A 144 -7.30 2.80 26.75
C GLN A 144 -6.10 2.59 25.83
N PHE A 145 -5.98 1.40 25.23
CA PHE A 145 -4.82 1.01 24.43
C PHE A 145 -5.14 0.82 22.95
N SER A 146 -6.41 0.63 22.60
CA SER A 146 -6.83 0.39 21.22
C SER A 146 -8.02 1.25 20.78
N ASN A 147 -8.16 1.36 19.46
CA ASN A 147 -9.30 1.97 18.81
C ASN A 147 -9.80 1.01 17.72
N GLU A 148 -11.03 0.53 17.90
CA GLU A 148 -11.72 -0.30 16.91
C GLU A 148 -12.16 0.56 15.72
N ARG A 149 -11.77 0.16 14.51
CA ARG A 149 -12.03 0.93 13.29
C ARG A 149 -12.61 0.06 12.21
N ASN A 150 -13.68 0.56 11.59
CA ASN A 150 -14.26 -0.09 10.42
C ASN A 150 -13.31 -0.07 9.22
N THR A 151 -13.38 -1.14 8.43
CA THR A 151 -12.69 -1.25 7.15
C THR A 151 -13.34 -0.33 6.13
N ASN A 152 -12.58 0.65 5.65
CA ASN A 152 -13.05 1.61 4.66
C ASN A 152 -13.08 1.00 3.24
N HIS A 153 -13.97 1.48 2.38
CA HIS A 153 -13.89 1.15 0.96
C HIS A 153 -12.69 1.84 0.28
N LEU A 154 -12.24 1.26 -0.83
CA LEU A 154 -11.13 1.74 -1.65
C LEU A 154 -11.59 2.37 -2.98
N PHE A 155 -12.88 2.31 -3.30
CA PHE A 155 -13.45 2.93 -4.50
C PHE A 155 -13.14 4.43 -4.56
N GLY A 156 -12.49 4.87 -5.65
CA GLY A 156 -12.08 6.26 -5.86
C GLY A 156 -10.80 6.68 -5.11
N ALA A 157 -10.11 5.77 -4.40
CA ALA A 157 -8.96 6.14 -3.58
C ALA A 157 -7.81 6.77 -4.39
N GLY A 158 -7.62 6.36 -5.65
CA GLY A 158 -6.65 7.01 -6.54
C GLY A 158 -6.96 8.48 -6.81
N LEU A 159 -8.24 8.84 -6.93
CA LEU A 159 -8.68 10.24 -7.09
C LEU A 159 -8.45 11.06 -5.82
N VAL A 160 -8.66 10.44 -4.65
CA VAL A 160 -8.38 11.07 -3.35
C VAL A 160 -6.89 11.37 -3.19
N GLU A 161 -6.02 10.45 -3.59
CA GLU A 161 -4.58 10.69 -3.58
C GLU A 161 -4.17 11.79 -4.56
N LEU A 162 -4.71 11.80 -5.78
CA LEU A 162 -4.45 12.87 -6.75
C LEU A 162 -4.87 14.23 -6.21
N LEU A 163 -6.03 14.30 -5.55
CA LEU A 163 -6.52 15.52 -4.91
C LEU A 163 -5.53 16.01 -3.84
N ALA A 164 -5.11 15.13 -2.94
CA ALA A 164 -4.16 15.45 -1.88
C ALA A 164 -2.81 15.94 -2.45
N ARG A 165 -2.32 15.32 -3.53
CA ARG A 165 -1.08 15.70 -4.21
C ARG A 165 -1.18 17.08 -4.87
N GLU A 166 -2.27 17.35 -5.60
CA GLU A 166 -2.50 18.67 -6.21
C GLU A 166 -2.55 19.77 -5.15
N MET A 167 -3.30 19.54 -4.07
CA MET A 167 -3.40 20.51 -2.98
C MET A 167 -2.06 20.70 -2.26
N THR A 168 -1.30 19.61 -2.00
CA THR A 168 0.06 19.69 -1.44
C THR A 168 0.98 20.53 -2.32
N SER A 169 0.92 20.36 -3.64
CA SER A 169 1.70 21.14 -4.60
C SER A 169 1.31 22.63 -4.57
N ASP A 170 0.02 22.94 -4.46
CA ASP A 170 -0.46 24.31 -4.29
C ASP A 170 0.11 24.93 -3.00
N LEU A 171 0.07 24.21 -1.86
CA LEU A 171 0.60 24.70 -0.58
C LEU A 171 2.12 24.93 -0.60
N HIS A 172 2.89 24.04 -1.23
CA HIS A 172 4.33 24.24 -1.42
C HIS A 172 4.64 25.42 -2.33
N SER A 173 3.81 25.65 -3.35
CA SER A 173 3.93 26.80 -4.24
C SER A 173 3.67 28.11 -3.49
N ILE A 174 2.64 28.16 -2.63
CA ILE A 174 2.34 29.30 -1.76
C ILE A 174 3.54 29.62 -0.85
N ARG A 175 4.12 28.60 -0.19
CA ARG A 175 5.32 28.78 0.64
C ARG A 175 6.49 29.34 -0.16
N THR A 176 6.74 28.79 -1.34
CA THR A 176 7.85 29.22 -2.21
C THR A 176 7.66 30.67 -2.68
N GLN A 177 6.44 31.04 -3.05
CA GLN A 177 6.12 32.40 -3.46
C GLN A 177 6.26 33.39 -2.30
N ALA A 178 5.72 33.06 -1.12
CA ALA A 178 5.84 33.91 0.08
C ALA A 178 7.30 34.17 0.47
N LEU A 179 8.16 33.15 0.40
CA LEU A 179 9.60 33.28 0.62
C LEU A 179 10.27 34.19 -0.42
N SER A 180 9.92 34.02 -1.70
CA SER A 180 10.41 34.89 -2.76
C SER A 180 10.01 36.35 -2.53
N ASP A 181 8.74 36.59 -2.21
CA ASP A 181 8.20 37.94 -1.99
C ASP A 181 8.80 38.61 -0.75
N ALA A 182 8.98 37.86 0.34
CA ALA A 182 9.63 38.36 1.55
C ALA A 182 11.08 38.78 1.28
N ARG A 183 11.80 37.97 0.48
CA ARG A 183 13.19 38.28 0.09
C ARG A 183 13.28 39.53 -0.79
N HIS A 184 12.38 39.68 -1.77
CA HIS A 184 12.39 40.83 -2.68
C HIS A 184 11.96 42.12 -1.98
N SER A 185 10.89 42.06 -1.17
CA SER A 185 10.36 43.22 -0.46
C SER A 185 11.19 43.62 0.77
N LYS A 186 12.04 42.71 1.27
CA LYS A 186 12.74 42.84 2.55
C LYS A 186 11.79 43.06 3.74
N GLN A 187 10.55 42.58 3.63
CA GLN A 187 9.53 42.64 4.66
C GLN A 187 8.91 41.26 4.91
N PRO A 188 8.40 40.97 6.11
CA PRO A 188 7.67 39.73 6.37
C PRO A 188 6.42 39.64 5.47
N VAL A 189 6.18 38.47 4.87
CA VAL A 189 5.01 38.20 4.03
C VAL A 189 4.15 37.12 4.68
N LYS A 190 2.93 37.50 5.06
CA LYS A 190 1.92 36.56 5.53
C LYS A 190 1.11 36.04 4.34
N ALA A 191 1.07 34.72 4.16
CA ALA A 191 0.34 34.06 3.08
C ALA A 191 -0.70 33.09 3.65
N GLU A 192 -1.91 33.10 3.07
CA GLU A 192 -2.94 32.12 3.37
C GLU A 192 -2.65 30.81 2.65
N LEU A 193 -2.74 29.69 3.38
CA LEU A 193 -2.63 28.35 2.83
C LEU A 193 -4.01 27.90 2.31
N LEU A 194 -4.40 28.36 1.13
CA LEU A 194 -5.69 28.04 0.51
C LEU A 194 -5.48 27.18 -0.73
N SER A 195 -6.11 26.01 -0.80
CA SER A 195 -6.17 25.21 -2.02
C SER A 195 -7.57 24.63 -2.22
N LYS A 196 -8.10 24.75 -3.44
CA LYS A 196 -9.42 24.25 -3.85
C LYS A 196 -10.56 24.65 -2.88
N GLY A 197 -10.47 25.83 -2.28
CA GLY A 197 -11.47 26.33 -1.31
C GLY A 197 -11.33 25.79 0.12
N VAL A 198 -10.32 24.97 0.41
CA VAL A 198 -9.96 24.53 1.77
C VAL A 198 -8.82 25.39 2.29
N SER A 199 -9.02 26.03 3.45
CA SER A 199 -7.99 26.80 4.15
C SER A 199 -7.28 25.92 5.18
N TYR A 200 -5.95 26.02 5.21
CA TYR A 200 -5.05 25.35 6.16
C TYR A 200 -4.34 26.37 7.07
N GLY A 201 -4.95 27.53 7.24
CA GLY A 201 -4.41 28.62 8.05
C GLY A 201 -3.41 29.49 7.27
N PHE A 202 -2.34 29.92 7.94
CA PHE A 202 -1.39 30.88 7.38
C PHE A 202 0.05 30.48 7.67
N ILE A 203 0.96 31.00 6.83
CA ILE A 203 2.39 31.04 7.11
C ILE A 203 2.87 32.50 7.07
N THR A 204 3.95 32.81 7.78
CA THR A 204 4.64 34.10 7.63
C THR A 204 6.08 33.85 7.23
N ALA A 205 6.41 34.17 5.99
CA ALA A 205 7.78 34.11 5.47
C ALA A 205 8.56 35.37 5.86
N GLN A 206 9.75 35.19 6.41
CA GLN A 206 10.65 36.26 6.80
C GLN A 206 11.68 36.53 5.68
N PRO A 207 12.20 37.77 5.56
CA PRO A 207 13.21 38.12 4.54
C PRO A 207 14.53 37.33 4.61
N ASP A 208 14.84 36.76 5.78
CA ASP A 208 16.03 35.95 6.05
C ASP A 208 15.85 34.45 5.67
N GLY A 209 14.65 34.07 5.22
CA GLY A 209 14.31 32.70 4.83
C GLY A 209 13.65 31.87 5.92
N VAL A 210 13.47 32.39 7.14
CA VAL A 210 12.71 31.70 8.19
C VAL A 210 11.22 31.75 7.86
N VAL A 211 10.48 30.67 8.12
CA VAL A 211 9.02 30.63 7.98
C VAL A 211 8.39 30.34 9.33
N ASP A 212 7.51 31.24 9.77
CA ASP A 212 6.62 30.98 10.90
C ASP A 212 5.44 30.10 10.43
N LEU A 213 5.34 28.93 11.05
CA LEU A 213 4.37 27.87 10.74
C LEU A 213 3.34 27.69 11.87
N SER A 214 3.35 28.56 12.90
CA SER A 214 2.49 28.44 14.08
C SER A 214 0.99 28.61 13.79
N ALA A 215 0.65 29.23 12.65
CA ALA A 215 -0.71 29.46 12.21
C ALA A 215 -1.23 28.42 11.20
N ILE A 216 -0.53 27.29 11.01
CA ILE A 216 -1.01 26.15 10.23
C ILE A 216 -2.14 25.43 10.98
N GLN A 217 -3.12 24.95 10.23
CA GLN A 217 -4.28 24.22 10.77
C GLN A 217 -4.53 22.95 9.96
N GLY A 218 -4.82 21.83 10.65
CA GLY A 218 -5.30 20.59 10.05
C GLY A 218 -4.27 19.75 9.28
N ILE A 219 -3.02 20.22 9.14
CA ILE A 219 -1.91 19.51 8.49
C ILE A 219 -0.60 19.71 9.25
N ASP A 220 0.39 18.86 8.99
CA ASP A 220 1.73 18.99 9.56
C ASP A 220 2.51 20.15 8.93
N THR A 221 3.59 20.56 9.60
CA THR A 221 4.47 21.67 9.18
C THR A 221 5.18 21.43 7.84
N ASP A 222 5.14 20.21 7.31
CA ASP A 222 5.66 19.90 5.98
C ASP A 222 4.70 20.25 4.84
N LEU A 223 3.48 20.68 5.16
CA LEU A 223 2.42 21.06 4.24
C LEU A 223 1.93 19.92 3.34
N ILE A 224 2.16 18.67 3.73
CA ILE A 224 1.69 17.48 3.00
C ILE A 224 0.30 17.10 3.48
N ILE A 225 -0.64 17.03 2.55
CA ILE A 225 -1.99 16.51 2.82
C ILE A 225 -1.95 14.99 2.78
N ARG A 226 -2.41 14.36 3.86
CA ARG A 226 -2.37 12.92 4.08
C ARG A 226 -3.78 12.36 4.14
N PRO A 227 -4.31 11.81 3.03
CA PRO A 227 -5.74 11.49 2.96
C PRO A 227 -6.10 10.13 3.57
N PHE A 228 -5.13 9.28 3.89
CA PHE A 228 -5.40 7.88 4.24
C PHE A 228 -5.19 7.57 5.73
N SER A 229 -5.95 6.57 6.21
CA SER A 229 -6.28 6.28 7.61
C SER A 229 -7.20 7.31 8.28
N GLN A 230 -7.87 6.91 9.36
CA GLN A 230 -8.80 7.77 10.11
C GLN A 230 -8.10 8.97 10.79
N LYS A 231 -6.79 8.89 11.02
CA LYS A 231 -5.99 10.01 11.57
C LYS A 231 -5.32 10.85 10.46
N GLY A 232 -5.36 10.41 9.20
CA GLY A 232 -4.69 11.10 8.09
C GLY A 232 -3.17 11.09 8.22
N VAL A 233 -2.54 9.91 8.33
CA VAL A 233 -1.07 9.80 8.51
C VAL A 233 -0.32 9.30 7.28
N PHE A 234 -1.03 8.80 6.25
CA PHE A 234 -0.40 8.30 5.03
C PHE A 234 -0.69 9.23 3.85
N ALA A 235 0.36 9.60 3.12
CA ALA A 235 0.31 10.52 1.99
C ALA A 235 -0.05 9.82 0.66
N SER A 236 0.14 8.50 0.57
CA SER A 236 -0.09 7.73 -0.65
C SER A 236 -0.63 6.34 -0.39
N LEU A 237 -1.32 5.77 -1.40
CA LEU A 237 -1.73 4.38 -1.46
C LEU A 237 -0.52 3.45 -1.31
N ARG A 238 0.63 3.81 -1.91
CA ARG A 238 1.86 3.02 -1.75
C ARG A 238 2.27 2.93 -0.28
N GLN A 239 2.37 4.07 0.41
CA GLN A 239 2.78 4.10 1.81
C GLN A 239 1.81 3.32 2.69
N PHE A 240 0.50 3.46 2.43
CA PHE A 240 -0.55 2.71 3.10
C PHE A 240 -0.41 1.20 2.84
N THR A 241 -0.27 0.78 1.58
CA THR A 241 -0.17 -0.63 1.18
C THR A 241 1.03 -1.30 1.81
N VAL A 242 2.21 -0.68 1.80
CA VAL A 242 3.38 -1.23 2.52
C VAL A 242 3.09 -1.43 4.01
N ASN A 243 2.42 -0.46 4.63
CA ASN A 243 2.05 -0.59 6.03
C ASN A 243 1.05 -1.73 6.25
N ALA A 244 0.03 -1.82 5.40
CA ALA A 244 -1.01 -2.82 5.47
C ALA A 244 -0.47 -4.24 5.25
N MET A 245 0.46 -4.43 4.31
CA MET A 245 1.11 -5.73 4.07
C MET A 245 1.81 -6.23 5.33
N ASN A 246 2.59 -5.38 6.00
CA ASN A 246 3.13 -5.75 7.30
C ASN A 246 1.99 -5.91 8.31
N GLN A 247 1.28 -4.83 8.67
CA GLN A 247 0.32 -4.78 9.77
C GLN A 247 -0.78 -5.85 9.73
N HIS A 248 -1.38 -6.11 8.57
CA HIS A 248 -2.58 -6.94 8.46
C HIS A 248 -2.31 -8.33 7.87
N HIS A 249 -1.18 -8.53 7.18
CA HIS A 249 -0.84 -9.82 6.56
C HIS A 249 0.48 -10.41 7.08
N GLY A 250 1.31 -9.60 7.72
CA GLY A 250 2.63 -10.03 8.19
C GLY A 250 3.59 -10.29 7.05
N MET A 251 3.36 -9.63 5.92
CA MET A 251 4.18 -9.69 4.71
C MET A 251 5.08 -8.46 4.63
N GLN A 252 6.34 -8.63 4.24
CA GLN A 252 7.35 -7.59 4.25
C GLN A 252 7.70 -7.07 2.85
N ALA A 253 7.34 -5.81 2.59
CA ALA A 253 7.83 -5.12 1.40
C ALA A 253 9.31 -4.78 1.52
N MET A 254 10.10 -5.20 0.52
CA MET A 254 11.54 -4.95 0.43
C MET A 254 11.90 -3.46 0.54
N GLU A 255 11.04 -2.58 0.06
CA GLU A 255 11.28 -1.13 0.09
C GLU A 255 11.23 -0.51 1.50
N ARG A 256 10.83 -1.28 2.51
CA ARG A 256 10.85 -0.89 3.93
C ARG A 256 11.64 -1.86 4.81
N PHE A 257 11.56 -3.15 4.53
CA PHE A 257 12.12 -4.21 5.38
C PHE A 257 13.33 -4.91 4.77
N GLY A 258 13.66 -4.62 3.50
CA GLY A 258 14.82 -5.22 2.83
C GLY A 258 16.16 -4.74 3.40
N GLU A 259 17.21 -5.49 3.09
CA GLU A 259 18.57 -5.35 3.64
C GLU A 259 19.14 -3.93 3.56
N ARG A 260 18.80 -3.17 2.51
CA ARG A 260 19.22 -1.76 2.38
C ARG A 260 18.80 -0.89 3.57
N TRP A 261 17.66 -1.19 4.18
CA TRP A 261 17.06 -0.38 5.25
C TRP A 261 17.26 -0.99 6.63
N THR A 262 17.28 -2.32 6.72
CA THR A 262 17.32 -3.04 8.00
C THR A 262 18.69 -3.66 8.30
N GLY A 263 19.54 -3.84 7.28
CA GLY A 263 20.78 -4.62 7.38
C GLY A 263 20.56 -6.15 7.39
N GLU A 264 19.33 -6.62 7.20
CA GLU A 264 18.96 -8.04 7.24
C GLU A 264 18.16 -8.43 5.98
N ALA A 265 18.46 -9.59 5.40
CA ALA A 265 17.74 -10.08 4.21
C ALA A 265 16.38 -10.74 4.53
N ASP A 266 16.17 -11.09 5.80
CA ASP A 266 14.97 -11.72 6.38
C ASP A 266 14.76 -11.06 7.75
N PHE A 267 13.96 -9.99 7.80
CA PHE A 267 13.86 -9.15 8.98
C PHE A 267 12.91 -9.72 10.05
N ASP A 268 11.99 -10.63 9.73
CA ASP A 268 11.17 -11.33 10.73
C ASP A 268 11.57 -12.78 11.00
N GLU A 269 12.68 -13.23 10.42
CA GLU A 269 13.32 -14.54 10.65
C GLU A 269 12.36 -15.72 10.43
N ASP A 270 11.52 -15.63 9.41
CA ASP A 270 10.63 -16.73 9.03
C ASP A 270 11.24 -17.68 7.99
N GLY A 271 12.44 -17.37 7.51
CA GLY A 271 13.19 -18.14 6.52
C GLY A 271 12.92 -17.73 5.07
N ILE A 272 11.99 -16.81 4.84
CA ILE A 272 11.65 -16.27 3.53
C ILE A 272 12.34 -14.91 3.37
N LYS A 273 12.98 -14.71 2.21
CA LYS A 273 13.69 -13.47 1.89
C LYS A 273 12.97 -12.77 0.77
N ASN A 274 13.02 -11.43 0.76
CA ASN A 274 12.51 -10.62 -0.33
C ASN A 274 11.03 -10.94 -0.66
N GLU A 275 10.19 -11.04 0.37
CA GLU A 275 8.80 -11.50 0.26
C GLU A 275 7.99 -10.70 -0.76
N MET A 276 8.00 -9.36 -0.68
CA MET A 276 7.31 -8.52 -1.65
C MET A 276 8.24 -7.49 -2.28
N ASN A 277 8.43 -7.60 -3.58
CA ASN A 277 9.25 -6.67 -4.34
C ASN A 277 8.46 -5.38 -4.70
N ALA A 278 9.16 -4.40 -5.28
CA ALA A 278 8.55 -3.12 -5.59
C ALA A 278 7.41 -3.22 -6.63
N ALA A 279 7.51 -4.17 -7.57
CA ALA A 279 6.52 -4.42 -8.62
C ALA A 279 5.23 -5.02 -8.04
N ASP A 280 5.32 -5.89 -7.03
CA ASP A 280 4.16 -6.44 -6.33
C ASP A 280 3.34 -5.33 -5.66
N ILE A 281 4.02 -4.42 -4.96
CA ILE A 281 3.36 -3.27 -4.33
C ILE A 281 2.80 -2.33 -5.39
N SER A 282 3.48 -2.11 -6.52
CA SER A 282 2.90 -1.32 -7.62
C SER A 282 1.66 -1.93 -8.23
N ALA A 283 1.63 -3.25 -8.39
CA ALA A 283 0.45 -3.93 -8.89
C ALA A 283 -0.74 -3.72 -7.95
N LEU A 284 -0.55 -3.87 -6.64
CA LEU A 284 -1.55 -3.55 -5.63
C LEU A 284 -2.01 -2.08 -5.71
N VAL A 285 -1.07 -1.14 -5.79
CA VAL A 285 -1.38 0.30 -5.89
C VAL A 285 -2.16 0.60 -7.18
N ALA A 286 -1.77 0.03 -8.31
CA ALA A 286 -2.47 0.21 -9.59
C ALA A 286 -3.90 -0.32 -9.51
N TRP A 287 -4.11 -1.49 -8.90
CA TRP A 287 -5.44 -2.02 -8.66
C TRP A 287 -6.27 -1.08 -7.79
N GLN A 288 -5.78 -0.67 -6.62
CA GLN A 288 -6.46 0.24 -5.69
C GLN A 288 -6.78 1.61 -6.32
N ALA A 289 -5.79 2.23 -6.98
CA ALA A 289 -5.93 3.56 -7.57
C ALA A 289 -6.93 3.58 -8.73
N SER A 290 -7.09 2.44 -9.42
CA SER A 290 -7.99 2.29 -10.56
C SER A 290 -9.43 1.94 -10.21
N LEU A 291 -9.75 1.68 -8.93
CA LEU A 291 -11.11 1.36 -8.52
C LEU A 291 -12.02 2.58 -8.74
N ALA A 292 -13.04 2.41 -9.59
CA ALA A 292 -13.96 3.48 -9.95
C ALA A 292 -14.66 4.06 -8.71
N PRO A 293 -14.79 5.39 -8.59
CA PRO A 293 -15.55 5.99 -7.49
C PRO A 293 -17.04 5.65 -7.58
N PRO A 294 -17.77 5.70 -6.45
CA PRO A 294 -19.23 5.65 -6.49
C PRO A 294 -19.79 6.82 -7.30
N LEU A 295 -20.89 6.58 -8.01
CA LEU A 295 -21.59 7.61 -8.79
C LEU A 295 -22.85 8.09 -8.05
N GLN A 296 -23.11 9.39 -8.09
CA GLN A 296 -24.38 9.93 -7.61
C GLN A 296 -25.50 9.51 -8.58
N LYS A 297 -26.45 8.69 -8.11
CA LYS A 297 -27.62 8.31 -8.89
C LYS A 297 -28.71 9.37 -8.75
N GLN A 298 -29.18 9.89 -9.87
CA GLN A 298 -30.36 10.76 -9.89
C GLN A 298 -31.64 9.93 -9.70
N PRO A 299 -32.53 10.30 -8.76
CA PRO A 299 -33.81 9.61 -8.61
C PRO A 299 -34.68 9.75 -9.87
N GLU A 300 -35.45 8.73 -10.22
CA GLU A 300 -36.38 8.79 -11.36
C GLU A 300 -37.64 9.59 -11.04
N ASP A 301 -38.12 9.50 -9.79
CA ASP A 301 -39.32 10.18 -9.33
C ASP A 301 -39.05 11.68 -9.07
N LEU A 302 -39.89 12.53 -9.63
CA LEU A 302 -39.77 14.00 -9.55
C LEU A 302 -39.80 14.52 -8.09
N LYS A 303 -40.54 13.87 -7.18
CA LYS A 303 -40.57 14.26 -5.76
C LYS A 303 -39.23 13.98 -5.10
N TRP A 304 -38.59 12.85 -5.44
CA TRP A 304 -37.26 12.53 -4.92
C TRP A 304 -36.18 13.44 -5.50
N GLN A 305 -36.29 13.84 -6.77
CA GLN A 305 -35.41 14.86 -7.36
C GLN A 305 -35.56 16.22 -6.65
N GLN A 306 -36.79 16.64 -6.37
CA GLN A 306 -37.05 17.87 -5.63
C GLN A 306 -36.49 17.79 -4.20
N ALA A 307 -36.66 16.64 -3.52
CA ALA A 307 -36.12 16.41 -2.19
C ALA A 307 -34.57 16.44 -2.18
N ASP A 308 -33.90 15.86 -3.18
CA ASP A 308 -32.45 15.94 -3.35
C ASP A 308 -31.97 17.39 -3.50
N ALA A 309 -32.62 18.14 -4.39
CA ALA A 309 -32.28 19.55 -4.63
C ALA A 309 -32.51 20.43 -3.38
N ASP A 310 -33.59 20.21 -2.64
CA ASP A 310 -33.85 20.94 -1.41
C ASP A 310 -32.94 20.51 -0.26
N GLY A 311 -32.57 19.23 -0.20
CA GLY A 311 -31.55 18.71 0.70
C GLY A 311 -30.18 19.35 0.48
N ALA A 312 -29.75 19.49 -0.78
CA ALA A 312 -28.51 20.18 -1.13
C ALA A 312 -28.49 21.65 -0.67
N LYS A 313 -29.60 22.37 -0.88
CA LYS A 313 -29.75 23.75 -0.38
C LYS A 313 -29.72 23.79 1.15
N LEU A 314 -30.40 22.86 1.81
CA LEU A 314 -30.44 22.79 3.28
C LEU A 314 -29.04 22.53 3.83
N PHE A 315 -28.30 21.57 3.25
CA PHE A 315 -26.93 21.21 3.63
C PHE A 315 -25.99 22.41 3.61
N GLN A 316 -26.11 23.27 2.59
CA GLN A 316 -25.36 24.52 2.52
C GLN A 316 -25.86 25.54 3.55
N LYS A 317 -27.19 25.71 3.70
CA LYS A 317 -27.81 26.65 4.64
C LYS A 317 -27.43 26.38 6.10
N ILE A 318 -27.32 25.12 6.50
CA ILE A 318 -26.92 24.72 7.86
C ILE A 318 -25.39 24.57 8.02
N GLN A 319 -24.62 25.06 7.05
CA GLN A 319 -23.15 25.13 7.07
C GLN A 319 -22.42 23.78 7.07
N CYS A 320 -23.09 22.65 6.78
CA CYS A 320 -22.39 21.36 6.61
C CYS A 320 -21.33 21.43 5.49
N ALA A 321 -21.62 22.20 4.43
CA ALA A 321 -20.72 22.43 3.30
C ALA A 321 -19.44 23.22 3.65
N SER A 322 -19.30 23.76 4.88
CA SER A 322 -18.08 24.44 5.33
C SER A 322 -16.91 23.47 5.55
N CYS A 323 -17.21 22.23 5.94
CA CYS A 323 -16.22 21.15 6.06
C CYS A 323 -16.43 20.07 4.98
N HIS A 324 -17.68 19.74 4.67
CA HIS A 324 -18.03 18.74 3.64
C HIS A 324 -18.23 19.42 2.29
N ILE A 325 -17.13 19.91 1.71
CA ILE A 325 -17.16 20.65 0.45
C ILE A 325 -17.73 19.77 -0.68
N PRO A 326 -18.80 20.19 -1.38
CA PRO A 326 -19.50 19.32 -2.35
C PRO A 326 -18.67 18.88 -3.55
N SER A 327 -17.67 19.66 -3.96
CA SER A 327 -16.85 19.36 -5.13
C SER A 327 -15.45 19.96 -5.03
N LEU A 328 -14.44 19.14 -5.33
CA LEU A 328 -13.02 19.51 -5.38
C LEU A 328 -12.44 18.99 -6.72
N PRO A 329 -12.64 19.71 -7.84
CA PRO A 329 -12.27 19.21 -9.16
C PRO A 329 -10.76 19.02 -9.30
N LEU A 330 -10.34 17.91 -9.93
CA LEU A 330 -8.95 17.61 -10.24
C LEU A 330 -8.47 18.37 -11.49
N LYS A 331 -7.20 18.79 -11.50
CA LYS A 331 -6.54 19.37 -12.68
C LYS A 331 -6.05 18.27 -13.63
N SER A 332 -5.68 17.09 -13.10
CA SER A 332 -5.16 15.96 -13.87
C SER A 332 -5.67 14.62 -13.33
N LEU A 333 -5.84 13.65 -14.22
CA LEU A 333 -6.12 12.24 -13.89
C LEU A 333 -4.89 11.34 -14.08
N THR A 334 -3.73 11.92 -14.41
CA THR A 334 -2.49 11.15 -14.52
C THR A 334 -2.01 10.73 -13.14
N PHE A 335 -2.08 9.42 -12.87
CA PHE A 335 -1.55 8.82 -11.66
C PHE A 335 -0.11 8.34 -11.87
N THR A 336 0.78 8.72 -10.96
CA THR A 336 2.17 8.23 -10.92
C THR A 336 2.40 7.58 -9.56
N ASP A 337 2.65 6.27 -9.55
CA ASP A 337 3.02 5.54 -8.34
C ASP A 337 4.34 6.11 -7.77
N PRO A 338 4.41 6.54 -6.49
CA PRO A 338 5.56 7.28 -5.99
C PRO A 338 6.74 6.37 -5.59
N GLY A 339 6.67 5.08 -5.89
CA GLY A 339 7.81 4.18 -5.71
C GLY A 339 8.94 4.45 -6.70
N LEU A 340 10.05 3.72 -6.50
CA LEU A 340 11.29 3.90 -7.24
C LEU A 340 11.20 3.13 -8.58
N TRP A 341 10.88 3.79 -9.70
CA TRP A 341 10.99 3.22 -11.05
C TRP A 341 11.86 4.08 -11.97
#